data_AF-X1H0U2-F1
#
_entry.id   AF-X1H0U2-F1
#
_cell.length_a   1.000
_cell.length_b   1.000
_cell.length_c   1.000
_cell.angle_alpha   90.00
_cell.angle_beta   90.00
_cell.angle_gamma   90.00
#
_symmetry.space_group_name_H-M   'P 1'
#
loop_
_entity.id
_entity.type
_entity.pdbx_description
1 polymer ?
#
loop_
_entity_poly.entity_id
_entity_poly.type
_entity_poly.pdbx_seq_one_letter_code
_entity_poly.pdbx_strand_id
1 'polypeptide(L)'
;MLDGPLASICKIKKAKTGRCSSWDRTGRNKDSWNIKKGKSRVLADIKGPGCITHIWMTQWYHYRECLIKITWDNAKHPSVIAPLGDFFGLGHGMVNSYDSHLFSASTSKEEANKFGRGCALNCYVPMPFRERAVVELVNESFEDHLHYFYIDYEQYPQGLPDDAGYFHAEFRRQNPFGGWGHEVGVNT
;
A
#
# COMPACT_ATOMS: atom_id res chain seq x y z
N MET A 1 20.53 19.53 20.98
CA MET A 1 19.71 19.61 19.74
C MET A 1 18.58 18.62 19.88
N LEU A 2 17.38 18.91 19.34
CA LEU A 2 16.32 17.91 19.26
C LEU A 2 16.76 16.85 18.24
N ASP A 3 16.92 15.62 18.71
CA ASP A 3 17.32 14.46 17.90
C ASP A 3 16.37 13.28 18.15
N GLY A 4 16.27 12.37 17.19
CA GLY A 4 15.37 11.21 17.23
C GLY A 4 14.12 11.32 16.33
N PRO A 5 13.32 10.24 16.24
CA PRO A 5 12.25 10.09 15.24
C PRO A 5 11.14 11.14 15.34
N LEU A 6 10.92 11.69 16.54
CA LEU A 6 9.91 12.72 16.80
C LEU A 6 10.48 14.14 16.79
N ALA A 7 11.80 14.32 16.69
CA ALA A 7 12.43 15.64 16.78
C ALA A 7 11.98 16.61 15.68
N SER A 8 11.47 16.09 14.57
CA SER A 8 10.97 16.91 13.46
C SER A 8 9.47 17.26 13.56
N ILE A 9 8.71 16.71 14.51
CA ILE A 9 7.25 16.87 14.56
C ILE A 9 6.83 18.32 14.87
N CYS A 10 7.62 19.04 15.67
CA CYS A 10 7.38 20.43 16.01
C CYS A 10 7.93 21.42 14.97
N LYS A 11 8.56 20.94 13.89
CA LYS A 11 9.07 21.80 12.81
C LYS A 11 7.92 22.13 11.86
N ILE A 12 7.69 23.42 11.64
CA ILE A 12 6.74 23.89 10.62
C ILE A 12 7.29 23.51 9.25
N LYS A 13 6.49 22.76 8.48
CA LYS A 13 6.81 22.34 7.11
C LYS A 13 5.97 23.12 6.12
N LYS A 14 6.59 23.57 5.03
CA LYS A 14 5.86 24.09 3.87
C LYS A 14 5.47 22.90 2.99
N ALA A 15 4.25 22.41 3.18
CA ALA A 15 3.69 21.31 2.42
C ALA A 15 2.19 21.52 2.21
N LYS A 16 1.64 20.89 1.18
CA LYS A 16 0.19 20.80 0.96
C LYS A 16 -0.24 19.36 1.09
N THR A 17 -1.14 19.07 2.02
CA THR A 17 -1.72 17.73 2.18
C THR A 17 -2.80 17.48 1.13
N GLY A 18 -2.89 16.25 0.63
CA GLY A 18 -3.95 15.79 -0.23
C GLY A 18 -4.32 14.34 0.07
N ARG A 19 -5.54 13.95 -0.32
CA ARG A 19 -6.03 12.58 -0.24
C ARG A 19 -6.76 12.22 -1.52
N CYS A 20 -6.37 11.11 -2.12
CA CYS A 20 -7.22 10.39 -3.07
C CYS A 20 -7.96 9.28 -2.31
N SER A 21 -9.27 9.17 -2.49
CA SER A 21 -10.06 8.16 -1.79
C SER A 21 -11.23 7.65 -2.61
N SER A 22 -11.79 6.53 -2.16
CA SER A 22 -12.98 5.90 -2.74
C SER A 22 -14.30 6.61 -2.41
N TRP A 23 -14.25 7.82 -1.81
CA TRP A 23 -15.43 8.54 -1.30
C TRP A 23 -16.51 8.79 -2.37
N ASP A 24 -17.76 8.83 -1.91
CA ASP A 24 -18.93 9.11 -2.73
C ASP A 24 -19.02 10.60 -3.07
N ARG A 25 -18.77 10.93 -4.34
CA ARG A 25 -18.82 12.30 -4.85
C ARG A 25 -20.19 12.96 -4.78
N THR A 26 -21.26 12.20 -4.54
CA THR A 26 -22.60 12.74 -4.31
C THR A 26 -22.82 13.18 -2.85
N GLY A 27 -21.89 12.87 -1.94
CA GLY A 27 -22.00 13.13 -0.51
C GLY A 27 -22.85 12.10 0.25
N ARG A 28 -23.16 10.95 -0.37
CA ARG A 28 -23.84 9.82 0.28
C ARG A 28 -22.80 8.78 0.77
N ASN A 29 -23.21 7.53 0.96
CA ASN A 29 -22.42 6.49 1.63
C ASN A 29 -21.91 5.39 0.68
N LYS A 30 -21.84 5.65 -0.63
CA LYS A 30 -21.29 4.67 -1.60
C LYS A 30 -19.77 4.85 -1.73
N ASP A 31 -19.07 4.79 -0.60
CA ASP A 31 -17.64 5.10 -0.48
C ASP A 31 -16.70 3.95 -0.92
N SER A 32 -17.18 3.07 -1.81
CA SER A 32 -16.40 2.00 -2.41
C SER A 32 -16.42 2.06 -3.91
N TRP A 33 -15.30 1.67 -4.51
CA TRP A 33 -15.18 1.51 -5.94
C TRP A 33 -15.34 0.05 -6.31
N ASN A 34 -16.17 -0.23 -7.32
CA ASN A 34 -16.23 -1.55 -7.95
C ASN A 34 -15.21 -1.60 -9.11
N ILE A 35 -14.30 -2.56 -9.05
CA ILE A 35 -13.29 -2.83 -10.07
C ILE A 35 -13.63 -4.17 -10.69
N LYS A 36 -14.03 -4.15 -11.96
CA LYS A 36 -14.51 -5.33 -12.68
C LYS A 36 -13.43 -6.41 -12.80
N LYS A 37 -13.86 -7.67 -12.87
CA LYS A 37 -12.96 -8.81 -13.10
C LYS A 37 -12.01 -8.56 -14.27
N GLY A 38 -10.73 -8.89 -14.09
CA GLY A 38 -9.68 -8.70 -15.10
C GLY A 38 -9.41 -7.24 -15.50
N LYS A 39 -9.89 -6.24 -14.75
CA LYS A 39 -9.68 -4.82 -15.03
C LYS A 39 -8.75 -4.17 -14.01
N SER A 40 -8.03 -3.16 -14.48
CA SER A 40 -7.24 -2.26 -13.64
C SER A 40 -7.95 -0.94 -13.45
N ARG A 41 -7.69 -0.27 -12.33
CA ARG A 41 -8.18 1.08 -12.07
C ARG A 41 -7.10 1.92 -11.42
N VAL A 42 -6.90 3.14 -11.93
CA VAL A 42 -6.07 4.17 -11.30
C VAL A 42 -6.80 4.67 -10.06
N LEU A 43 -6.22 4.45 -8.89
CA LEU A 43 -6.73 4.91 -7.59
C LEU A 43 -6.28 6.36 -7.32
N ALA A 44 -5.03 6.68 -7.68
CA ALA A 44 -4.46 8.01 -7.56
C ALA A 44 -3.53 8.31 -8.75
N ASP A 45 -3.62 9.54 -9.25
CA ASP A 45 -2.73 10.12 -10.25
C ASP A 45 -2.31 11.50 -9.74
N ILE A 46 -1.18 11.54 -9.04
CA ILE A 46 -0.73 12.70 -8.27
C ILE A 46 0.41 13.36 -9.03
N LYS A 47 0.31 14.67 -9.27
CA LYS A 47 1.30 15.47 -10.01
C LYS A 47 2.18 16.30 -9.08
N GLY A 48 3.39 16.59 -9.54
CA GLY A 48 4.38 17.43 -8.89
C GLY A 48 5.27 16.67 -7.90
N PRO A 49 6.28 17.33 -7.32
CA PRO A 49 7.09 16.73 -6.28
C PRO A 49 6.27 16.55 -5.01
N GLY A 50 6.35 15.36 -4.43
CA GLY A 50 5.60 15.01 -3.23
C GLY A 50 6.07 13.71 -2.60
N CYS A 51 5.34 13.29 -1.58
CA CYS A 51 5.55 12.03 -0.91
C CYS A 51 4.20 11.43 -0.53
N ILE A 52 3.94 10.19 -0.91
CA ILE A 52 2.83 9.42 -0.31
C ILE A 52 3.27 9.11 1.11
N THR A 53 2.46 9.51 2.09
CA THR A 53 2.77 9.41 3.51
C THR A 53 1.95 8.33 4.21
N HIS A 54 0.80 7.98 3.63
CA HIS A 54 -0.05 6.93 4.17
C HIS A 54 -0.93 6.31 3.09
N ILE A 55 -1.03 4.99 3.12
CA ILE A 55 -2.00 4.24 2.33
C ILE A 55 -2.84 3.42 3.30
N TRP A 56 -4.15 3.61 3.25
CA TRP A 56 -5.10 2.73 3.91
C TRP A 56 -5.96 2.03 2.88
N MET A 57 -6.21 0.73 3.09
CA MET A 57 -7.10 -0.07 2.26
C MET A 57 -7.89 -1.05 3.12
N THR A 58 -9.09 -1.40 2.67
CA THR A 58 -9.80 -2.57 3.19
C THR A 58 -10.56 -3.27 2.08
N GLN A 59 -10.63 -4.60 2.21
CA GLN A 59 -11.33 -5.50 1.30
C GLN A 59 -11.71 -6.77 2.05
N TRP A 60 -12.66 -7.52 1.49
CA TRP A 60 -13.14 -8.78 2.05
C TRP A 60 -12.42 -10.00 1.49
N TYR A 61 -11.92 -9.91 0.27
CA TYR A 61 -11.37 -11.02 -0.52
C TYR A 61 -10.37 -10.48 -1.54
N HIS A 62 -9.75 -11.38 -2.31
CA HIS A 62 -8.76 -11.10 -3.35
C HIS A 62 -7.40 -10.58 -2.86
N TYR A 63 -6.95 -11.05 -1.69
CA TYR A 63 -5.65 -10.65 -1.12
C TYR A 63 -4.45 -11.06 -1.98
N ARG A 64 -4.57 -12.08 -2.84
CA ARG A 64 -3.48 -12.49 -3.73
C ARG A 64 -3.78 -12.32 -5.21
N GLU A 65 -5.00 -11.93 -5.53
CA GLU A 65 -5.54 -11.77 -6.88
C GLU A 65 -5.72 -10.30 -7.27
N CYS A 66 -5.84 -9.39 -6.30
CA CYS A 66 -5.71 -7.96 -6.54
C CYS A 66 -4.25 -7.54 -6.30
N LEU A 67 -3.64 -6.87 -7.28
CA LEU A 67 -2.28 -6.34 -7.18
C LEU A 67 -2.29 -4.84 -6.95
N ILE A 68 -1.45 -4.36 -6.04
CA ILE A 68 -1.07 -2.95 -5.99
C ILE A 68 0.07 -2.73 -6.98
N LYS A 69 -0.09 -1.72 -7.84
CA LYS A 69 0.92 -1.32 -8.81
C LYS A 69 1.20 0.17 -8.65
N ILE A 70 2.46 0.55 -8.49
CA ILE A 70 2.85 1.96 -8.36
C ILE A 70 3.97 2.30 -9.34
N THR A 71 3.77 3.38 -10.09
CA THR A 71 4.74 3.92 -11.05
C THR A 71 5.14 5.33 -10.64
N TRP A 72 6.44 5.57 -10.50
CA TRP A 72 7.02 6.86 -10.17
C TRP A 72 7.52 7.57 -11.43
N ASP A 73 7.34 8.90 -11.49
CA ASP A 73 7.96 9.82 -12.44
C ASP A 73 7.93 9.36 -13.90
N ASN A 74 6.76 8.84 -14.31
CA ASN A 74 6.51 8.31 -15.65
C ASN A 74 7.51 7.23 -16.11
N ALA A 75 8.10 6.49 -15.16
CA ALA A 75 8.98 5.38 -15.46
C ALA A 75 8.29 4.38 -16.40
N LYS A 76 9.08 3.78 -17.30
CA LYS A 76 8.58 2.81 -18.29
C LYS A 76 7.94 1.57 -17.66
N HIS A 77 8.36 1.23 -16.44
CA HIS A 77 7.91 0.06 -15.70
C HIS A 77 7.53 0.46 -14.26
N PRO A 78 6.54 -0.21 -13.64
CA PRO A 78 6.17 0.06 -12.27
C PRO A 78 7.33 -0.30 -11.32
N SER A 79 7.49 0.51 -10.28
CA SER A 79 8.49 0.30 -9.23
C SER A 79 7.97 -0.57 -8.09
N VAL A 80 6.65 -0.61 -7.93
CA VAL A 80 5.96 -1.50 -7.01
C VAL A 80 4.99 -2.36 -7.81
N ILE A 81 5.09 -3.68 -7.66
CA ILE A 81 4.06 -4.62 -8.10
C ILE A 81 4.02 -5.83 -7.16
N ALA A 82 2.93 -5.95 -6.41
CA ALA A 82 2.75 -7.03 -5.44
C ALA A 82 1.27 -7.34 -5.23
N PRO A 83 0.91 -8.59 -4.87
CA PRO A 83 -0.42 -8.87 -4.39
C PRO A 83 -0.72 -8.09 -3.12
N LEU A 84 -1.96 -7.62 -2.99
CA LEU A 84 -2.33 -6.63 -1.98
C LEU A 84 -2.09 -7.13 -0.55
N GLY A 85 -2.48 -8.37 -0.25
CA GLY A 85 -2.21 -8.99 1.05
C GLY A 85 -0.70 -9.09 1.34
N ASP A 86 0.06 -9.62 0.39
CA ASP A 86 1.52 -9.77 0.53
C ASP A 86 2.22 -8.42 0.73
N PHE A 87 1.78 -7.35 0.05
CA PHE A 87 2.29 -5.99 0.24
C PHE A 87 2.10 -5.46 1.66
N PHE A 88 0.94 -5.75 2.27
CA PHE A 88 0.62 -5.37 3.64
C PHE A 88 0.99 -6.45 4.68
N GLY A 89 1.88 -7.40 4.35
CA GLY A 89 2.35 -8.43 5.29
C GLY A 89 1.31 -9.50 5.66
N LEU A 90 0.19 -9.58 4.96
CA LEU A 90 -0.80 -10.66 5.08
C LEU A 90 -0.47 -11.80 4.10
N GLY A 91 0.44 -12.68 4.54
CA GLY A 91 0.83 -13.86 3.78
C GLY A 91 -0.34 -14.81 3.51
N HIS A 92 -0.30 -15.48 2.36
CA HIS A 92 -1.24 -16.53 1.95
C HIS A 92 -2.73 -16.12 1.85
N GLY A 93 -3.06 -14.83 1.97
CA GLY A 93 -4.45 -14.37 1.95
C GLY A 93 -5.24 -14.73 3.22
N MET A 94 -4.55 -15.07 4.30
CA MET A 94 -5.13 -15.20 5.64
C MET A 94 -5.04 -13.86 6.35
N VAL A 95 -6.16 -13.38 6.87
CA VAL A 95 -6.16 -12.13 7.64
C VAL A 95 -5.74 -12.37 9.08
N ASN A 96 -4.97 -11.46 9.65
CA ASN A 96 -4.67 -11.44 11.07
C ASN A 96 -4.33 -10.00 11.49
N SER A 97 -4.38 -9.73 12.80
CA SER A 97 -3.95 -8.45 13.33
C SER A 97 -2.46 -8.47 13.65
N TYR A 98 -1.72 -7.47 13.19
CA TYR A 98 -0.33 -7.21 13.57
C TYR A 98 -0.02 -5.73 13.45
N ASP A 99 1.04 -5.30 14.13
CA ASP A 99 1.51 -3.92 14.07
C ASP A 99 3.02 -3.87 13.94
N SER A 100 3.50 -2.91 13.16
CA SER A 100 4.91 -2.61 12.94
C SER A 100 5.07 -1.12 12.68
N HIS A 101 6.30 -0.62 12.64
CA HIS A 101 6.50 0.82 12.42
C HIS A 101 5.99 1.33 11.07
N LEU A 102 6.01 0.47 10.04
CA LEU A 102 5.70 0.85 8.66
C LEU A 102 4.36 0.30 8.17
N PHE A 103 3.87 -0.79 8.76
CA PHE A 103 2.66 -1.46 8.33
C PHE A 103 1.85 -1.94 9.53
N SER A 104 0.52 -1.90 9.40
CA SER A 104 -0.37 -2.54 10.35
C SER A 104 -1.55 -3.19 9.63
N ALA A 105 -2.03 -4.29 10.20
CA ALA A 105 -3.24 -4.96 9.78
C ALA A 105 -4.13 -5.16 11.00
N SER A 106 -5.44 -4.95 10.83
CA SER A 106 -6.41 -5.12 11.91
C SER A 106 -7.66 -5.83 11.37
N THR A 107 -8.07 -6.87 12.08
CA THR A 107 -9.26 -7.67 11.78
C THR A 107 -9.95 -8.06 13.08
N SER A 108 -11.22 -8.42 13.02
CA SER A 108 -11.97 -8.87 14.20
C SER A 108 -11.40 -10.19 14.73
N LYS A 109 -11.60 -10.47 16.02
CA LYS A 109 -11.14 -11.73 16.64
C LYS A 109 -11.80 -12.93 15.99
N GLU A 110 -13.05 -12.76 15.56
CA GLU A 110 -13.86 -13.77 14.90
C GLU A 110 -13.36 -14.07 13.49
N GLU A 111 -12.66 -13.14 12.84
CA GLU A 111 -12.14 -13.27 11.47
C GLU A 111 -10.67 -13.64 11.39
N ALA A 112 -9.90 -13.44 12.47
CA ALA A 112 -8.48 -13.75 12.52
C ALA A 112 -8.17 -15.21 12.11
N ASN A 113 -7.07 -15.37 11.37
CA ASN A 113 -6.59 -16.64 10.80
C ASN A 113 -7.57 -17.32 9.82
N LYS A 114 -8.44 -16.55 9.16
CA LYS A 114 -9.35 -17.05 8.13
C LYS A 114 -9.01 -16.44 6.76
N PHE A 115 -9.28 -17.21 5.71
CA PHE A 115 -9.21 -16.72 4.33
C PHE A 115 -10.44 -15.87 4.00
N GLY A 116 -10.24 -14.83 3.19
CA GLY A 116 -11.33 -14.03 2.63
C GLY A 116 -12.23 -13.42 3.71
N ARG A 117 -11.63 -12.63 4.61
CA ARG A 117 -12.34 -11.83 5.61
C ARG A 117 -11.91 -10.37 5.56
N GLY A 118 -12.68 -9.50 6.21
CA GLY A 118 -12.35 -8.08 6.27
C GLY A 118 -11.06 -7.82 7.05
N CYS A 119 -10.18 -6.99 6.50
CA CYS A 119 -9.01 -6.51 7.22
C CYS A 119 -8.68 -5.08 6.81
N ALA A 120 -8.52 -4.20 7.80
CA ALA A 120 -8.01 -2.85 7.61
C ALA A 120 -6.49 -2.89 7.52
N LEU A 121 -5.94 -2.32 6.46
CA LEU A 121 -4.53 -2.38 6.12
C LEU A 121 -3.97 -0.97 6.06
N ASN A 122 -2.86 -0.72 6.76
CA ASN A 122 -2.18 0.57 6.74
C ASN A 122 -0.73 0.38 6.29
N CYS A 123 -0.23 1.34 5.53
CA CYS A 123 1.17 1.50 5.17
C CYS A 123 1.56 2.96 5.42
N TYR A 124 2.61 3.17 6.21
CA TYR A 124 3.18 4.46 6.60
C TYR A 124 4.58 4.67 6.01
N VAL A 125 5.00 3.83 5.05
CA VAL A 125 6.27 4.00 4.36
C VAL A 125 6.24 5.31 3.57
N PRO A 126 7.18 6.25 3.79
CA PRO A 126 7.28 7.43 2.95
C PRO A 126 7.68 7.03 1.53
N MET A 127 6.91 7.46 0.52
CA MET A 127 7.19 7.18 -0.90
C MET A 127 7.32 8.49 -1.68
N PRO A 128 8.54 9.08 -1.75
CA PRO A 128 8.80 10.30 -2.51
C PRO A 128 8.68 10.09 -4.02
N PHE A 129 8.23 11.13 -4.73
CA PHE A 129 8.20 11.22 -6.20
C PHE A 129 8.45 12.65 -6.64
N ARG A 130 9.17 12.88 -7.76
CA ARG A 130 9.59 14.23 -8.18
C ARG A 130 8.63 14.87 -9.17
N GLU A 131 7.97 14.07 -10.00
CA GLU A 131 7.10 14.52 -11.08
C GLU A 131 5.69 13.95 -10.95
N ARG A 132 5.55 12.64 -10.70
CA ARG A 132 4.25 11.98 -10.71
C ARG A 132 4.25 10.66 -9.95
N ALA A 133 3.17 10.41 -9.20
CA ALA A 133 2.88 9.10 -8.64
C ALA A 133 1.55 8.56 -9.21
N VAL A 134 1.61 7.38 -9.82
CA VAL A 134 0.41 6.68 -10.30
C VAL A 134 0.24 5.40 -9.49
N VAL A 135 -0.83 5.34 -8.69
CA VAL A 135 -1.21 4.16 -7.90
C VAL A 135 -2.40 3.49 -8.58
N GLU A 136 -2.25 2.23 -8.92
CA GLU A 136 -3.26 1.41 -9.59
C GLU A 136 -3.56 0.16 -8.77
N LEU A 137 -4.83 -0.27 -8.83
CA LEU A 137 -5.23 -1.62 -8.44
C LEU A 137 -5.54 -2.44 -9.67
N VAL A 138 -4.90 -3.60 -9.80
CA VAL A 138 -5.13 -4.56 -10.87
C VAL A 138 -5.94 -5.72 -10.29
N ASN A 139 -7.19 -5.90 -10.72
CA ASN A 139 -8.01 -7.04 -10.33
C ASN A 139 -7.78 -8.19 -11.31
N GLU A 140 -6.97 -9.17 -10.95
CA GLU A 140 -6.74 -10.40 -11.72
C GLU A 140 -7.68 -11.54 -11.32
N SER A 141 -8.58 -11.32 -10.37
CA SER A 141 -9.58 -12.31 -9.98
C SER A 141 -10.64 -12.52 -11.07
N PHE A 142 -11.40 -13.61 -10.93
CA PHE A 142 -12.54 -13.91 -11.78
C PHE A 142 -13.83 -13.19 -11.34
N GLU A 143 -13.77 -12.36 -10.29
CA GLU A 143 -14.91 -11.70 -9.66
C GLU A 143 -14.75 -10.17 -9.65
N ASP A 144 -15.87 -9.47 -9.47
CA ASP A 144 -15.83 -8.02 -9.25
C ASP A 144 -15.30 -7.72 -7.83
N HIS A 145 -14.47 -6.69 -7.72
CA HIS A 145 -13.81 -6.35 -6.47
C HIS A 145 -14.30 -5.00 -5.93
N LEU A 146 -14.85 -5.01 -4.71
CA LEU A 146 -15.20 -3.80 -3.98
C LEU A 146 -14.01 -3.33 -3.18
N HIS A 147 -13.61 -2.08 -3.40
CA HIS A 147 -12.38 -1.53 -2.86
C HIS A 147 -12.61 -0.20 -2.16
N TYR A 148 -12.16 -0.13 -0.91
CA TYR A 148 -12.08 1.11 -0.14
C TYR A 148 -10.60 1.46 0.01
N PHE A 149 -10.26 2.73 -0.20
CA PHE A 149 -8.88 3.17 -0.07
C PHE A 149 -8.78 4.65 0.31
N TYR A 150 -7.70 4.98 1.01
CA TYR A 150 -7.13 6.32 1.16
C TYR A 150 -5.66 6.28 0.71
N ILE A 151 -5.28 7.22 -0.15
CA ILE A 151 -3.89 7.49 -0.50
C ILE A 151 -3.64 8.94 -0.10
N ASP A 152 -2.98 9.09 1.05
CA ASP A 152 -2.59 10.35 1.64
C ASP A 152 -1.19 10.73 1.17
N TYR A 153 -1.04 12.01 0.83
CA TYR A 153 0.22 12.53 0.33
C TYR A 153 0.43 13.98 0.74
N GLU A 154 1.68 14.37 0.71
CA GLU A 154 2.12 15.75 0.83
C GLU A 154 2.76 16.18 -0.50
N GLN A 155 2.45 17.39 -0.95
CA GLN A 155 3.17 18.05 -2.04
C GLN A 155 4.14 19.07 -1.47
N TYR A 156 5.34 19.13 -2.05
CA TYR A 156 6.42 20.00 -1.61
C TYR A 156 6.76 20.99 -2.74
N PRO A 157 6.19 22.21 -2.74
CA PRO A 157 6.43 23.19 -3.79
C PRO A 157 7.91 23.55 -4.00
N GLN A 158 8.73 23.40 -2.95
CA GLN A 158 10.18 23.60 -2.97
C GLN A 158 10.97 22.42 -3.57
N GLY A 159 10.31 21.33 -3.96
CA GLY A 159 10.95 20.09 -4.38
C GLY A 159 11.28 19.15 -3.23
N LEU A 160 11.87 18.01 -3.58
CA LEU A 160 12.43 17.02 -2.66
C LEU A 160 13.95 17.20 -2.56
N PRO A 161 14.59 16.74 -1.46
CA PRO A 161 16.03 16.60 -1.39
C PRO A 161 16.60 15.76 -2.55
N ASP A 162 17.80 16.10 -3.02
CA ASP A 162 18.45 15.40 -4.14
C ASP A 162 18.73 13.93 -3.84
N ASP A 163 18.98 13.60 -2.58
CA ASP A 163 19.23 12.25 -2.06
C ASP A 163 17.95 11.45 -1.75
N ALA A 164 16.76 11.99 -2.03
CA ALA A 164 15.51 11.25 -1.87
C ALA A 164 15.41 10.09 -2.89
N GLY A 165 15.37 8.85 -2.37
CA GLY A 165 15.16 7.64 -3.16
C GLY A 165 13.69 7.38 -3.49
N TYR A 166 13.45 6.31 -4.25
CA TYR A 166 12.12 5.81 -4.58
C TYR A 166 11.84 4.52 -3.82
N PHE A 167 10.59 4.33 -3.42
CA PHE A 167 10.16 3.08 -2.80
C PHE A 167 9.92 2.00 -3.86
N HIS A 168 10.46 0.79 -3.63
CA HIS A 168 10.27 -0.37 -4.50
C HIS A 168 9.78 -1.56 -3.68
N ALA A 169 8.91 -2.36 -4.28
CA ALA A 169 8.46 -3.62 -3.71
C ALA A 169 8.07 -4.59 -4.83
N GLU A 170 8.58 -5.81 -4.75
CA GLU A 170 8.36 -6.86 -5.73
C GLU A 170 7.96 -8.14 -5.01
N PHE A 171 6.91 -8.80 -5.51
CA PHE A 171 6.54 -10.12 -5.03
C PHE A 171 7.19 -11.22 -5.88
N ARG A 172 7.85 -12.19 -5.23
CA ARG A 172 8.40 -13.38 -5.86
C ARG A 172 7.91 -14.64 -5.14
N ARG A 173 7.63 -15.69 -5.91
CA ARG A 173 7.21 -16.99 -5.39
C ARG A 173 7.92 -18.11 -6.15
N GLN A 174 8.34 -19.13 -5.42
CA GLN A 174 8.91 -20.36 -5.97
C GLN A 174 8.18 -21.58 -5.37
N ASN A 175 7.93 -22.61 -6.18
CA ASN A 175 7.36 -23.88 -5.75
C ASN A 175 7.88 -25.04 -6.64
N PRO A 176 8.66 -26.01 -6.12
CA PRO A 176 9.09 -26.13 -4.72
C PRO A 176 10.07 -25.02 -4.34
N PHE A 177 9.96 -24.53 -3.11
CA PHE A 177 11.00 -23.69 -2.50
C PHE A 177 12.00 -24.62 -1.82
N GLY A 178 13.29 -24.51 -2.17
CA GLY A 178 14.35 -25.39 -1.64
C GLY A 178 14.64 -25.23 -0.14
N GLY A 179 13.97 -24.29 0.53
CA GLY A 179 14.28 -23.88 1.90
C GLY A 179 15.50 -22.94 1.97
N TRP A 180 15.75 -22.39 3.15
CA TRP A 180 17.02 -21.73 3.49
C TRP A 180 17.54 -22.38 4.76
N GLY A 181 18.82 -22.78 4.76
CA GLY A 181 19.45 -23.32 5.97
C GLY A 181 18.90 -24.67 6.41
N HIS A 182 18.47 -25.55 5.50
CA HIS A 182 18.13 -26.95 5.84
C HIS A 182 19.29 -27.72 6.51
N GLU A 183 20.50 -27.22 6.32
CA GLU A 183 21.76 -27.64 6.93
C GLU A 183 22.01 -27.01 8.32
N VAL A 184 21.26 -25.96 8.70
CA VAL A 184 21.42 -25.25 9.97
C VAL A 184 20.58 -25.96 11.02
N GLY A 185 21.23 -26.76 11.86
CA GLY A 185 20.61 -27.32 13.06
C GLY A 185 20.17 -26.20 14.00
N VAL A 186 18.87 -26.07 14.25
CA VAL A 186 18.36 -25.21 15.33
C VAL A 186 18.49 -25.97 16.65
N ASN A 187 18.86 -25.27 17.73
CA ASN A 187 18.85 -25.86 19.07
C ASN A 187 17.39 -26.24 19.42
N THR A 188 17.11 -27.53 19.39
CA THR A 188 15.93 -28.17 20.02
C THR A 188 16.16 -28.36 21.50
#